data_AF-A0A6L9JUZ8-F1
#
_entry.id   AF-A0A6L9JUZ8-F1
#
_cell.length_a   1.000
_cell.length_b   1.000
_cell.length_c   1.000
_cell.angle_alpha   90.00
_cell.angle_beta   90.00
_cell.angle_gamma   90.00
#
_symmetry.space_group_name_H-M   'P 1'
#
loop_
_entity.id
_entity.type
_entity.pdbx_description
1 polymer ?
#
loop_
_entity_poly.entity_id
_entity_poly.type
_entity_poly.pdbx_seq_one_letter_code
_entity_poly.pdbx_strand_id
1 'polypeptide(L)'
;MTIIIASDNAIIEINQALNTILSQYLNITGQNIDIRFDLPEINSIQSEPTVSVFLYEIHEDLQLRSAESRRYNPSTNTLLPGWVNINCNYLITYWDASKPSSDSSSPDSQPNNQAAQVMTRILNALINNRQLTGLPGAYTRIIPQQENLNSLGNFWQALGNRPRLSLLYSITVPMKLKNIEDNVIPVSKISASVDQKPNLDNSQINQALIDKLCVELGGTEDVRLALAKVNLTTKPDTENNQNQENESVIVEVSGITSVTYLPQIKDTLTKWKSSQEAIVKINGVSIVVSKENADKLIGI
;
A
#
# COMPACT_ATOMS: atom_id res chain seq x y z
N MET A 1 -16.26 -7.51 18.15
CA MET A 1 -15.48 -8.37 17.24
C MET A 1 -15.77 -7.89 15.83
N THR A 2 -14.79 -7.29 15.15
CA THR A 2 -14.98 -6.71 13.81
C THR A 2 -15.04 -7.83 12.79
N ILE A 3 -16.12 -7.94 12.03
CA ILE A 3 -16.20 -8.89 10.92
C ILE A 3 -15.44 -8.29 9.73
N ILE A 4 -14.47 -9.04 9.21
CA ILE A 4 -13.73 -8.68 7.99
C ILE A 4 -14.46 -9.33 6.83
N ILE A 5 -14.93 -8.51 5.88
CA ILE A 5 -15.73 -8.98 4.75
C ILE A 5 -14.82 -9.55 3.67
N ALA A 6 -15.25 -10.62 3.00
CA ALA A 6 -14.56 -11.16 1.85
C ALA A 6 -14.53 -10.14 0.69
N SER A 7 -13.41 -10.06 -0.04
CA SER A 7 -13.23 -9.04 -1.09
C SER A 7 -14.31 -9.07 -2.16
N ASP A 8 -14.74 -10.27 -2.55
CA ASP A 8 -15.64 -10.43 -3.70
C ASP A 8 -17.10 -10.02 -3.39
N ASN A 9 -17.48 -9.90 -2.11
CA ASN A 9 -18.88 -9.63 -1.71
C ASN A 9 -19.08 -8.35 -0.89
N ALA A 10 -18.04 -7.56 -0.64
CA ALA A 10 -18.10 -6.42 0.30
C ALA A 10 -19.25 -5.45 0.03
N ILE A 11 -19.43 -5.01 -1.22
CA ILE A 11 -20.49 -4.06 -1.59
C ILE A 11 -21.88 -4.72 -1.48
N ILE A 12 -21.99 -6.00 -1.86
CA ILE A 12 -23.26 -6.74 -1.84
C ILE A 12 -23.76 -6.90 -0.41
N GLU A 13 -22.87 -7.29 0.52
CA GLU A 13 -23.21 -7.44 1.93
C GLU A 13 -23.65 -6.11 2.57
N ILE A 14 -23.00 -5.00 2.21
CA ILE A 14 -23.42 -3.66 2.65
C ILE A 14 -24.81 -3.32 2.11
N ASN A 15 -25.06 -3.53 0.82
CA ASN A 15 -26.37 -3.25 0.20
C ASN A 15 -27.49 -4.08 0.86
N GLN A 16 -27.24 -5.36 1.14
CA GLN A 16 -28.20 -6.23 1.82
C GLN A 16 -28.47 -5.78 3.27
N ALA A 17 -27.44 -5.38 4.01
CA ALA A 17 -27.58 -4.83 5.35
C ALA A 17 -28.40 -3.53 5.36
N LEU A 18 -28.10 -2.62 4.43
CA LEU A 18 -28.88 -1.39 4.23
C LEU A 18 -30.34 -1.68 3.90
N ASN A 19 -30.59 -2.60 2.96
CA ASN A 19 -31.95 -2.96 2.57
C ASN A 19 -32.75 -3.51 3.76
N THR A 20 -32.12 -4.37 4.56
CA THR A 20 -32.75 -4.99 5.73
C THR A 20 -33.19 -3.94 6.75
N ILE A 21 -32.31 -2.98 7.05
CA ILE A 21 -32.59 -1.90 8.00
C ILE A 21 -33.67 -0.96 7.46
N LEU A 22 -33.55 -0.51 6.20
CA LEU A 22 -34.53 0.41 5.63
C LEU A 22 -35.91 -0.25 5.52
N SER A 23 -35.97 -1.52 5.10
CA SER A 23 -37.21 -2.29 5.00
C SER A 23 -37.97 -2.37 6.32
N GLN A 24 -37.26 -2.51 7.46
CA GLN A 24 -37.89 -2.57 8.78
C GLN A 24 -38.62 -1.28 9.16
N TYR A 25 -38.11 -0.13 8.72
CA TYR A 25 -38.69 1.19 9.05
C TYR A 25 -39.69 1.67 8.00
N LEU A 26 -39.63 1.15 6.78
CA LEU A 26 -40.51 1.51 5.67
C LEU A 26 -41.69 0.56 5.48
N ASN A 27 -41.62 -0.66 6.01
CA ASN A 27 -42.72 -1.62 5.94
C ASN A 27 -43.88 -1.19 6.85
N ILE A 28 -44.88 -0.54 6.27
CA ILE A 28 -46.03 0.00 6.99
C ILE A 28 -47.30 -0.54 6.37
N THR A 29 -48.19 -1.00 7.22
CA THR A 29 -49.50 -1.51 6.83
C THR A 29 -50.26 -0.47 6.00
N GLY A 30 -50.47 -0.77 4.71
CA GLY A 30 -51.23 0.08 3.78
C GLY A 30 -50.41 1.05 2.92
N GLN A 31 -49.08 1.06 3.02
CA GLN A 31 -48.19 1.80 2.10
C GLN A 31 -47.12 0.86 1.54
N ASN A 32 -47.12 0.64 0.22
CA ASN A 32 -46.02 -0.04 -0.45
C ASN A 32 -45.00 1.00 -0.89
N ILE A 33 -43.80 0.96 -0.31
CA ILE A 33 -42.68 1.83 -0.68
C ILE A 33 -41.58 0.92 -1.21
N ASP A 34 -41.23 1.09 -2.48
CA ASP A 34 -40.17 0.32 -3.12
C ASP A 34 -38.78 0.82 -2.67
N ILE A 35 -37.80 -0.09 -2.57
CA ILE A 35 -36.42 0.24 -2.24
C ILE A 35 -35.53 -0.25 -3.38
N ARG A 36 -34.83 0.68 -4.03
CA ARG A 36 -33.95 0.41 -5.16
C ARG A 36 -32.53 0.84 -4.88
N PHE A 37 -31.57 0.11 -5.46
CA PHE A 37 -30.14 0.38 -5.36
C PHE A 37 -29.54 0.97 -6.64
N ASP A 38 -30.40 1.53 -7.48
CA ASP A 38 -30.07 2.29 -8.69
C ASP A 38 -30.71 3.68 -8.63
N LEU A 39 -30.31 4.56 -9.54
CA LEU A 39 -31.02 5.81 -9.77
C LEU A 39 -32.19 5.55 -10.74
N PRO A 40 -33.42 5.97 -10.38
CA PRO A 40 -34.54 5.92 -11.31
C PRO A 40 -34.26 6.74 -12.57
N GLU A 41 -34.84 6.33 -13.70
CA GLU A 41 -34.65 7.04 -14.98
C GLU A 41 -35.09 8.50 -14.87
N ILE A 42 -34.26 9.39 -15.40
CA ILE A 42 -34.49 10.83 -15.39
C ILE A 42 -35.80 11.12 -16.14
N ASN A 43 -36.75 11.76 -15.45
CA ASN A 43 -38.11 12.08 -15.91
C ASN A 43 -39.12 10.93 -15.93
N SER A 44 -38.77 9.72 -15.47
CA SER A 44 -39.75 8.65 -15.27
C SER A 44 -40.60 8.93 -14.02
N ILE A 45 -41.89 8.62 -14.10
CA ILE A 45 -42.78 8.58 -12.94
C ILE A 45 -42.74 7.14 -12.44
N GLN A 46 -42.43 6.96 -11.17
CA GLN A 46 -42.41 5.62 -10.59
C GLN A 46 -43.84 5.11 -10.47
N SER A 47 -44.06 3.82 -10.71
CA SER A 47 -45.37 3.19 -10.52
C SER A 47 -45.79 3.21 -9.05
N GLU A 48 -44.81 3.22 -8.14
CA GLU A 48 -44.99 3.25 -6.69
C GLU A 48 -44.00 4.22 -6.04
N PRO A 49 -44.33 4.79 -4.87
CA PRO A 49 -43.39 5.57 -4.08
C PRO A 49 -42.08 4.81 -3.87
N THR A 50 -40.96 5.39 -4.26
CA THR A 50 -39.69 4.66 -4.36
C THR A 50 -38.58 5.40 -3.60
N VAL A 51 -37.81 4.65 -2.82
CA VAL A 51 -36.58 5.10 -2.17
C VAL A 51 -35.40 4.58 -2.98
N SER A 52 -34.59 5.49 -3.51
CA SER A 52 -33.36 5.15 -4.23
C SER A 52 -32.17 5.30 -3.28
N VAL A 53 -31.42 4.22 -3.10
CA VAL A 53 -30.19 4.13 -2.31
C VAL A 53 -29.02 4.02 -3.29
N PHE A 54 -28.53 5.16 -3.76
CA PHE A 54 -27.54 5.22 -4.83
C PHE A 54 -26.12 5.28 -4.28
N LEU A 55 -25.28 4.30 -4.62
CA LEU A 55 -23.84 4.31 -4.32
C LEU A 55 -23.12 5.17 -5.35
N TYR A 56 -22.70 6.38 -4.97
CA TYR A 56 -22.11 7.34 -5.92
C TYR A 56 -20.58 7.35 -5.90
N GLU A 57 -19.95 6.91 -4.80
CA GLU A 57 -18.50 6.92 -4.66
C GLU A 57 -18.01 5.81 -3.74
N ILE A 58 -16.88 5.21 -4.12
CA ILE A 58 -16.13 4.25 -3.30
C ILE A 58 -14.66 4.67 -3.29
N HIS A 59 -14.09 4.79 -2.10
CA HIS A 59 -12.66 5.06 -1.94
C HIS A 59 -12.14 4.42 -0.66
N GLU A 60 -10.82 4.30 -0.53
CA GLU A 60 -10.22 3.86 0.72
C GLU A 60 -10.26 4.97 1.78
N ASP A 61 -10.65 4.60 3.00
CA ASP A 61 -10.61 5.50 4.15
C ASP A 61 -9.20 5.52 4.76
N LEU A 62 -8.39 6.45 4.29
CA LEU A 62 -7.01 6.62 4.76
C LEU A 62 -6.93 7.00 6.24
N GLN A 63 -7.99 7.58 6.82
CA GLN A 63 -7.99 7.97 8.24
C GLN A 63 -8.06 6.75 9.16
N LEU A 64 -8.67 5.65 8.69
CA LEU A 64 -8.73 4.38 9.40
C LEU A 64 -7.58 3.44 9.01
N ARG A 65 -6.64 3.87 8.17
CA ARG A 65 -5.48 3.06 7.79
C ARG A 65 -4.50 3.01 8.97
N SER A 66 -4.30 1.82 9.51
CA SER A 66 -3.24 1.53 10.48
C SER A 66 -2.01 0.94 9.78
N ALA A 67 -0.82 1.18 10.33
CA ALA A 67 0.41 0.53 9.90
C ALA A 67 0.50 -0.89 10.49
N GLU A 68 -0.42 -1.77 10.08
CA GLU A 68 -0.41 -3.16 10.52
C GLU A 68 0.46 -4.03 9.59
N SER A 69 1.40 -4.76 10.20
CA SER A 69 2.14 -5.80 9.51
C SER A 69 1.25 -7.01 9.25
N ARG A 70 1.52 -7.72 8.14
CA ARG A 70 0.87 -9.01 7.87
C ARG A 70 1.21 -9.97 9.00
N ARG A 71 0.19 -10.56 9.62
CA ARG A 71 0.37 -11.52 10.71
C ARG A 71 0.80 -12.87 10.13
N TYR A 72 1.76 -13.51 10.76
CA TYR A 72 2.18 -14.86 10.40
C TYR A 72 1.28 -15.91 11.08
N ASN A 73 0.90 -16.96 10.36
CA ASN A 73 0.22 -18.13 10.92
C ASN A 73 1.21 -19.32 11.02
N PRO A 74 1.65 -19.71 12.24
CA PRO A 74 2.56 -20.83 12.43
C PRO A 74 2.00 -22.19 12.05
N SER A 75 0.67 -22.36 12.01
CA SER A 75 0.05 -23.66 11.68
C SER A 75 0.08 -23.94 10.18
N THR A 76 0.06 -22.88 9.36
CA THR A 76 0.02 -23.00 7.90
C THR A 76 1.32 -22.53 7.24
N ASN A 77 2.27 -21.97 7.99
CA ASN A 77 3.50 -21.35 7.49
C ASN A 77 3.28 -20.25 6.44
N THR A 78 2.15 -19.55 6.54
CA THR A 78 1.75 -18.49 5.60
C THR A 78 1.54 -17.17 6.31
N LEU A 79 1.82 -16.07 5.62
CA LEU A 79 1.36 -14.75 6.03
C LEU A 79 -0.13 -14.58 5.75
N LEU A 80 -0.90 -14.22 6.78
CA LEU A 80 -2.32 -13.89 6.62
C LEU A 80 -2.47 -12.71 5.64
N PRO A 81 -3.55 -12.71 4.84
CA PRO A 81 -3.85 -11.58 3.98
C PRO A 81 -4.18 -10.35 4.82
N GLY A 82 -3.76 -9.18 4.34
CA GLY A 82 -4.17 -7.91 4.91
C GLY A 82 -5.63 -7.59 4.63
N TRP A 83 -6.07 -6.43 5.11
CA TRP A 83 -7.35 -5.84 4.77
C TRP A 83 -7.17 -4.36 4.46
N VAL A 84 -8.16 -3.79 3.78
CA VAL A 84 -8.24 -2.37 3.45
C VAL A 84 -9.59 -1.85 3.90
N ASN A 85 -9.62 -0.66 4.50
CA ASN A 85 -10.85 -0.02 4.94
C ASN A 85 -11.46 0.75 3.76
N ILE A 86 -12.51 0.20 3.16
CA ILE A 86 -13.20 0.84 2.04
C ILE A 86 -14.39 1.63 2.58
N ASN A 87 -14.47 2.91 2.21
CA ASN A 87 -15.60 3.78 2.45
C ASN A 87 -16.53 3.78 1.23
N CYS A 88 -17.79 3.43 1.46
CA CYS A 88 -18.88 3.46 0.47
C CYS A 88 -19.83 4.61 0.81
N ASN A 89 -19.96 5.57 -0.10
CA ASN A 89 -20.82 6.73 0.10
C ASN A 89 -22.13 6.59 -0.68
N TYR A 90 -23.23 6.59 0.06
CA TYR A 90 -24.58 6.45 -0.47
C TYR A 90 -25.31 7.78 -0.43
N LEU A 91 -26.11 8.00 -1.46
CA LEU A 91 -27.09 9.07 -1.57
C LEU A 91 -28.49 8.45 -1.55
N ILE A 92 -29.26 8.76 -0.51
CA ILE A 92 -30.61 8.23 -0.35
C ILE A 92 -31.63 9.32 -0.70
N THR A 93 -32.50 9.04 -1.66
CA THR A 93 -33.48 9.98 -2.21
C THR A 93 -34.86 9.35 -2.33
N TYR A 94 -35.90 10.18 -2.22
CA TYR A 94 -37.29 9.76 -2.40
C TYR A 94 -37.85 10.23 -3.75
N TRP A 95 -38.52 9.30 -4.43
CA TRP A 95 -39.14 9.47 -5.74
C TRP A 95 -40.62 9.18 -5.62
N ASP A 96 -41.43 10.20 -5.89
CA ASP A 96 -42.88 10.07 -5.84
C ASP A 96 -43.42 9.36 -7.09
N ALA A 97 -44.57 8.71 -6.91
CA ALA A 97 -45.38 8.16 -7.98
C ALA A 97 -46.32 9.20 -8.59
N SER A 98 -46.54 10.34 -7.92
CA SER A 98 -47.33 11.45 -8.46
C SER A 98 -46.47 12.45 -9.25
N LYS A 99 -47.10 13.13 -10.22
CA LYS A 99 -46.49 14.34 -10.79
C LYS A 99 -46.57 15.46 -9.76
N PRO A 100 -45.52 16.28 -9.59
CA PRO A 100 -45.55 17.41 -8.67
C PRO A 100 -46.71 18.35 -9.05
N SER A 101 -47.58 18.61 -8.06
CA SER A 101 -48.69 19.54 -8.22
C SER A 101 -48.19 20.99 -8.16
N SER A 102 -48.81 21.88 -8.94
CA SER A 102 -48.58 23.32 -8.87
C SER A 102 -49.47 24.02 -7.84
N ASP A 103 -50.39 23.29 -7.20
CA ASP A 103 -51.32 23.81 -6.20
C ASP A 103 -50.73 23.65 -4.78
N SER A 104 -50.63 24.75 -4.05
CA SER A 104 -50.16 24.77 -2.66
C SER A 104 -51.10 24.01 -1.70
N SER A 105 -52.35 23.78 -2.10
CA SER A 105 -53.33 22.99 -1.35
C SER A 105 -53.18 21.48 -1.58
N SER A 106 -52.31 21.07 -2.51
CA SER A 106 -52.05 19.66 -2.77
C SER A 106 -51.47 18.97 -1.53
N PRO A 107 -51.82 17.70 -1.25
CA PRO A 107 -51.24 16.91 -0.17
C PRO A 107 -49.70 16.88 -0.21
N ASP A 108 -49.12 16.92 -1.42
CA ASP A 108 -47.67 16.88 -1.64
C ASP A 108 -46.96 18.19 -1.24
N SER A 109 -47.69 19.30 -1.18
CA SER A 109 -47.17 20.62 -0.77
C SER A 109 -47.39 20.92 0.72
N GLN A 110 -48.05 20.02 1.46
CA GLN A 110 -48.32 20.21 2.89
C GLN A 110 -47.07 19.93 3.74
N PRO A 111 -46.94 20.54 4.93
CA PRO A 111 -45.81 20.28 5.84
C PRO A 111 -45.64 18.81 6.25
N ASN A 112 -46.75 18.05 6.25
CA ASN A 112 -46.79 16.62 6.56
C ASN A 112 -46.87 15.75 5.29
N ASN A 113 -46.34 16.23 4.16
CA ASN A 113 -46.37 15.48 2.90
C ASN A 113 -45.69 14.11 2.99
N GLN A 114 -46.02 13.24 2.05
CA GLN A 114 -45.51 11.87 2.01
C GLN A 114 -43.98 11.82 1.93
N ALA A 115 -43.37 12.68 1.11
CA ALA A 115 -41.92 12.75 0.99
C ALA A 115 -41.23 13.03 2.33
N ALA A 116 -41.72 13.99 3.13
CA ALA A 116 -41.19 14.30 4.45
C ALA A 116 -41.37 13.12 5.41
N GLN A 117 -42.55 12.48 5.42
CA GLN A 117 -42.78 11.31 6.29
C GLN A 117 -41.84 10.15 5.97
N VAL A 118 -41.65 9.83 4.69
CA VAL A 118 -40.74 8.76 4.25
C VAL A 118 -39.29 9.12 4.59
N MET A 119 -38.84 10.33 4.28
CA MET A 119 -37.47 10.76 4.56
C MET A 119 -37.18 10.84 6.07
N THR A 120 -38.16 11.22 6.91
CA THR A 120 -38.03 11.16 8.38
C THR A 120 -37.90 9.72 8.87
N ARG A 121 -38.62 8.75 8.28
CA ARG A 121 -38.48 7.33 8.63
C ARG A 121 -37.12 6.78 8.25
N ILE A 122 -36.62 7.12 7.06
CA ILE A 122 -35.26 6.77 6.62
C ILE A 122 -34.24 7.36 7.59
N LEU A 123 -34.38 8.64 7.94
CA LEU A 123 -33.50 9.29 8.90
C LEU A 123 -33.49 8.56 10.25
N ASN A 124 -34.68 8.19 10.76
CA ASN A 124 -34.79 7.42 11.99
C ASN A 124 -34.15 6.03 11.86
N ALA A 125 -34.26 5.37 10.71
CA ALA A 125 -33.60 4.10 10.45
C ALA A 125 -32.08 4.25 10.54
N LEU A 126 -31.51 5.27 9.89
CA LEU A 126 -30.07 5.52 9.88
C LEU A 126 -29.54 5.91 11.27
N ILE A 127 -30.23 6.83 11.97
CA ILE A 127 -29.82 7.31 13.30
C ILE A 127 -29.85 6.19 14.34
N ASN A 128 -30.84 5.31 14.30
CA ASN A 128 -30.96 4.21 15.26
C ASN A 128 -30.02 3.04 14.91
N ASN A 129 -29.56 2.93 13.66
CA ASN A 129 -28.66 1.86 13.21
C ASN A 129 -27.26 2.40 12.88
N ARG A 130 -26.65 3.12 13.83
CA ARG A 130 -25.23 3.55 13.72
C ARG A 130 -24.26 2.38 13.57
N GLN A 131 -24.63 1.22 14.08
CA GLN A 131 -23.97 -0.04 13.78
C GLN A 131 -24.94 -0.85 12.94
N LEU A 132 -24.54 -1.16 11.71
CA LEU A 132 -25.37 -1.95 10.79
C LEU A 132 -25.51 -3.37 11.36
N THR A 133 -26.76 -3.82 11.49
CA THR A 133 -27.06 -5.21 11.83
C THR A 133 -26.55 -6.12 10.72
N GLY A 134 -25.77 -7.15 11.09
CA GLY A 134 -25.10 -8.04 10.13
C GLY A 134 -23.66 -7.64 9.79
N LEU A 135 -23.24 -6.39 10.05
CA LEU A 135 -21.86 -5.91 9.83
C LEU A 135 -21.26 -5.28 11.11
N PRO A 136 -21.13 -6.03 12.21
CA PRO A 136 -20.53 -5.52 13.45
C PRO A 136 -19.07 -5.11 13.19
N GLY A 137 -18.79 -3.83 13.44
CA GLY A 137 -17.48 -3.22 13.22
C GLY A 137 -17.37 -2.31 11.99
N ALA A 138 -18.43 -2.20 11.19
CA ALA A 138 -18.55 -1.13 10.20
C ALA A 138 -18.61 0.24 10.90
N TYR A 139 -17.86 1.21 10.39
CA TYR A 139 -17.89 2.60 10.86
C TYR A 139 -18.81 3.40 9.96
N THR A 140 -19.88 3.97 10.52
CA THR A 140 -20.89 4.70 9.75
C THR A 140 -20.90 6.19 10.08
N ARG A 141 -21.08 7.03 9.07
CA ARG A 141 -21.27 8.47 9.20
C ARG A 141 -22.60 8.85 8.59
N ILE A 142 -23.47 9.43 9.41
CA ILE A 142 -24.83 9.84 9.03
C ILE A 142 -24.83 11.34 8.80
N ILE A 143 -25.22 11.78 7.60
CA ILE A 143 -25.30 13.19 7.20
C ILE A 143 -23.99 13.93 7.55
N PRO A 144 -22.85 13.53 6.96
CA PRO A 144 -21.61 14.26 7.15
C PRO A 144 -21.78 15.72 6.65
N GLN A 145 -21.20 16.69 7.36
CA GLN A 145 -21.20 18.12 6.98
C GLN A 145 -20.29 18.43 5.77
N GLN A 146 -20.21 17.50 4.80
CA GLN A 146 -19.30 17.59 3.65
C GLN A 146 -19.95 18.28 2.44
N GLU A 147 -21.27 18.47 2.46
CA GLU A 147 -22.02 19.05 1.35
C GLU A 147 -21.88 20.57 1.32
N ASN A 148 -21.21 21.07 0.28
CA ASN A 148 -21.37 22.46 -0.15
C ASN A 148 -22.56 22.53 -1.10
N LEU A 149 -23.47 23.50 -0.90
CA LEU A 149 -24.66 23.71 -1.75
C LEU A 149 -24.33 23.76 -3.26
N ASN A 150 -23.13 24.24 -3.60
CA ASN A 150 -22.64 24.28 -4.98
C ASN A 150 -22.45 22.90 -5.61
N SER A 151 -22.01 21.90 -4.82
CA SER A 151 -21.80 20.53 -5.29
C SER A 151 -23.13 19.82 -5.55
N LEU A 152 -24.08 19.96 -4.61
CA LEU A 152 -25.41 19.38 -4.72
C LEU A 152 -26.21 19.97 -5.89
N GLY A 153 -26.03 21.26 -6.17
CA GLY A 153 -26.61 21.93 -7.34
C GLY A 153 -26.15 21.29 -8.66
N ASN A 154 -24.85 21.07 -8.84
CA ASN A 154 -24.31 20.41 -10.04
C ASN A 154 -24.82 18.97 -10.18
N PHE A 155 -24.91 18.23 -9.07
CA PHE A 155 -25.45 16.88 -9.06
C PHE A 155 -26.90 16.83 -9.56
N TRP A 156 -27.77 17.69 -9.04
CA TRP A 156 -29.16 17.75 -9.47
C TRP A 156 -29.34 18.26 -10.90
N GLN A 157 -28.44 19.13 -11.37
CA GLN A 157 -28.44 19.55 -12.78
C GLN A 157 -28.15 18.36 -13.70
N ALA A 158 -27.17 17.52 -13.36
CA ALA A 158 -26.86 16.31 -14.10
C ALA A 158 -28.02 15.29 -14.10
N LEU A 159 -28.83 15.25 -13.04
CA LEU A 159 -30.01 14.38 -12.91
C LEU A 159 -31.32 15.00 -13.43
N GLY A 160 -31.23 15.99 -14.33
CA GLY A 160 -32.40 16.54 -15.02
C GLY A 160 -33.07 17.72 -14.31
N ASN A 161 -32.32 18.50 -13.53
CA ASN A 161 -32.76 19.75 -12.91
C ASN A 161 -33.96 19.63 -11.95
N ARG A 162 -34.05 18.51 -11.23
CA ARG A 162 -35.10 18.27 -10.22
C ARG A 162 -34.47 18.08 -8.84
N PRO A 163 -34.22 19.16 -8.08
CA PRO A 163 -33.65 19.03 -6.75
C PRO A 163 -34.62 18.30 -5.83
N ARG A 164 -34.09 17.34 -5.07
CA ARG A 164 -34.83 16.61 -4.04
C ARG A 164 -34.05 16.67 -2.73
N LEU A 165 -34.73 16.34 -1.64
CA LEU A 165 -34.04 16.09 -0.38
C LEU A 165 -33.19 14.82 -0.52
N SER A 166 -31.91 14.93 -0.19
CA SER A 166 -30.96 13.84 -0.17
C SER A 166 -30.43 13.62 1.24
N LEU A 167 -30.32 12.36 1.65
CA LEU A 167 -29.58 11.97 2.84
C LEU A 167 -28.30 11.26 2.42
N LEU A 168 -27.16 11.78 2.88
CA LEU A 168 -25.88 11.13 2.68
C LEU A 168 -25.58 10.18 3.82
N TYR A 169 -25.05 9.03 3.45
CA TYR A 169 -24.67 7.99 4.39
C TYR A 169 -23.37 7.33 3.93
N SER A 170 -22.34 7.42 4.75
CA SER A 170 -21.04 6.81 4.46
C SER A 170 -20.83 5.61 5.36
N ILE A 171 -20.37 4.50 4.78
CA ILE A 171 -20.13 3.24 5.48
C ILE A 171 -18.71 2.79 5.17
N THR A 172 -17.85 2.76 6.18
CA THR A 172 -16.50 2.21 6.07
C THR A 172 -16.47 0.78 6.60
N VAL A 173 -16.02 -0.17 5.78
CA VAL A 173 -15.86 -1.58 6.15
C VAL A 173 -14.45 -2.10 5.87
N PRO A 174 -13.92 -3.02 6.71
CA PRO A 174 -12.68 -3.71 6.40
C PRO A 174 -12.92 -4.81 5.36
N MET A 175 -12.30 -4.66 4.19
CA MET A 175 -12.32 -5.63 3.10
C MET A 175 -11.04 -6.45 3.09
N LYS A 176 -11.15 -7.78 3.17
CA LYS A 176 -10.00 -8.70 3.11
C LYS A 176 -9.39 -8.74 1.72
N LEU A 177 -8.06 -8.60 1.64
CA LEU A 177 -7.33 -8.78 0.38
C LEU A 177 -7.26 -10.25 0.00
N LYS A 178 -7.13 -10.54 -1.29
CA LYS A 178 -6.88 -11.91 -1.77
C LYS A 178 -5.55 -12.39 -1.23
N ASN A 179 -5.54 -13.64 -0.75
CA ASN A 179 -4.32 -14.23 -0.22
C ASN A 179 -3.42 -14.62 -1.39
N ILE A 180 -2.25 -14.01 -1.47
CA ILE A 180 -1.17 -14.52 -2.31
C ILE A 180 -0.43 -15.52 -1.44
N GLU A 181 -0.30 -16.76 -1.91
CA GLU A 181 0.42 -17.82 -1.20
C GLU A 181 1.89 -17.41 -1.04
N ASP A 182 2.19 -16.88 0.13
CA ASP A 182 3.49 -16.39 0.52
C ASP A 182 3.96 -17.27 1.69
N ASN A 183 4.59 -18.38 1.31
CA ASN A 183 5.12 -19.36 2.25
C ASN A 183 6.40 -18.81 2.87
N VAL A 184 6.36 -18.57 4.18
CA VAL A 184 7.49 -18.06 4.95
C VAL A 184 7.98 -19.17 5.86
N ILE A 185 9.25 -19.53 5.74
CA ILE A 185 9.88 -20.52 6.62
C ILE A 185 10.06 -19.88 7.99
N PRO A 186 9.54 -20.47 9.08
CA PRO A 186 9.73 -19.93 10.41
C PRO A 186 11.19 -20.03 10.85
N VAL A 187 11.65 -19.05 11.62
CA VAL A 187 12.97 -19.11 12.27
C VAL A 187 12.94 -20.23 13.32
N SER A 188 13.61 -21.34 13.03
CA SER A 188 13.67 -22.52 13.91
C SER A 188 14.86 -22.50 14.88
N LYS A 189 15.96 -21.84 14.49
CA LYS A 189 17.18 -21.74 15.29
C LYS A 189 17.83 -20.37 15.07
N ILE A 190 18.27 -19.76 16.16
CA ILE A 190 19.09 -18.55 16.15
C ILE A 190 20.48 -18.95 16.63
N SER A 191 21.51 -18.60 15.87
CA SER A 191 22.91 -18.75 16.25
C SER A 191 23.65 -17.45 15.98
N ALA A 192 24.53 -17.07 16.89
CA ALA A 192 25.39 -15.91 16.77
C ALA A 192 26.80 -16.27 17.21
N SER A 193 27.81 -15.70 16.55
CA SER A 193 29.22 -15.75 16.95
C SER A 193 29.72 -14.33 17.23
N VAL A 194 30.75 -14.23 18.06
CA VAL A 194 31.43 -12.97 18.37
C VAL A 194 32.91 -13.18 18.08
N ASP A 195 33.40 -12.48 17.06
CA ASP A 195 34.79 -12.53 16.64
C ASP A 195 35.46 -11.18 16.92
N GLN A 196 36.74 -11.21 17.32
CA GLN A 196 37.51 -10.00 17.55
C GLN A 196 37.84 -9.36 16.20
N LYS A 197 37.30 -8.16 15.95
CA LYS A 197 37.64 -7.39 14.75
C LYS A 197 39.11 -6.93 14.82
N PRO A 198 39.93 -7.15 13.79
CA PRO A 198 41.28 -6.60 13.74
C PRO A 198 41.23 -5.07 13.80
N ASN A 199 42.30 -4.44 14.31
CA ASN A 199 42.42 -2.97 14.39
C ASN A 199 42.72 -2.32 13.02
N LEU A 200 42.35 -3.01 11.92
CA LEU A 200 42.55 -2.55 10.57
C LEU A 200 41.21 -2.11 10.01
N ASP A 201 41.18 -0.88 9.49
CA ASP A 201 39.97 -0.37 8.84
C ASP A 201 39.98 -0.72 7.36
N ASN A 202 38.81 -1.07 6.82
CA ASN A 202 38.68 -1.40 5.40
C ASN A 202 39.12 -0.23 4.52
N SER A 203 38.99 1.02 4.99
CA SER A 203 39.49 2.20 4.26
C SER A 203 41.02 2.18 4.10
N GLN A 204 41.77 1.75 5.12
CA GLN A 204 43.22 1.66 5.10
C GLN A 204 43.68 0.57 4.15
N ILE A 205 43.00 -0.58 4.16
CA ILE A 205 43.26 -1.69 3.23
C ILE A 205 42.99 -1.23 1.80
N ASN A 206 41.83 -0.61 1.55
CA ASN A 206 41.45 -0.14 0.22
C ASN A 206 42.47 0.85 -0.34
N GLN A 207 42.88 1.84 0.46
CA GLN A 207 43.86 2.83 0.02
C GLN A 207 45.21 2.18 -0.29
N ALA A 208 45.69 1.30 0.59
CA ALA A 208 46.97 0.63 0.40
C ALA A 208 46.98 -0.28 -0.85
N LEU A 209 45.86 -0.94 -1.14
CA LEU A 209 45.69 -1.73 -2.37
C LEU A 209 45.60 -0.84 -3.61
N ILE A 210 44.92 0.30 -3.57
CA ILE A 210 44.88 1.26 -4.69
C ILE A 210 46.29 1.81 -4.97
N ASP A 211 47.03 2.18 -3.93
CA ASP A 211 48.39 2.68 -4.06
C ASP A 211 49.31 1.60 -4.66
N LYS A 212 49.16 0.35 -4.21
CA LYS A 212 49.89 -0.80 -4.75
C LYS A 212 49.54 -1.07 -6.22
N LEU A 213 48.25 -1.00 -6.58
CA LEU A 213 47.79 -1.12 -7.97
C LEU A 213 48.40 -0.02 -8.85
N CYS A 214 48.41 1.22 -8.35
CA CYS A 214 49.01 2.35 -9.05
C CYS A 214 50.51 2.12 -9.34
N VAL A 215 51.26 1.57 -8.37
CA VAL A 215 52.68 1.26 -8.54
C VAL A 215 52.90 0.13 -9.55
N GLU A 216 52.09 -0.93 -9.52
CA GLU A 216 52.23 -2.08 -10.44
C GLU A 216 51.85 -1.74 -11.89
N LEU A 217 50.99 -0.73 -12.09
CA LEU A 217 50.66 -0.18 -13.40
C LEU A 217 51.68 0.86 -13.92
N GLY A 218 52.77 1.10 -13.18
CA GLY A 218 53.89 1.95 -13.60
C GLY A 218 54.05 3.26 -12.82
N GLY A 219 53.14 3.58 -11.88
CA GLY A 219 53.30 4.69 -10.93
C GLY A 219 53.28 6.10 -11.52
N THR A 220 52.88 6.26 -12.78
CA THR A 220 52.82 7.57 -13.46
C THR A 220 51.57 8.36 -13.08
N GLU A 221 51.57 9.67 -13.31
CA GLU A 221 50.40 10.52 -13.05
C GLU A 221 49.21 10.14 -13.95
N ASP A 222 49.47 9.66 -15.18
CA ASP A 222 48.44 9.15 -16.08
C ASP A 222 47.71 7.92 -15.51
N VAL A 223 48.44 7.04 -14.82
CA VAL A 223 47.86 5.87 -14.12
C VAL A 223 47.00 6.34 -12.95
N ARG A 224 47.45 7.33 -12.17
CA ARG A 224 46.65 7.89 -11.07
C ARG A 224 45.35 8.50 -11.58
N LEU A 225 45.40 9.23 -12.69
CA LEU A 225 44.20 9.77 -13.35
C LEU A 225 43.28 8.66 -13.86
N ALA A 226 43.84 7.58 -14.43
CA ALA A 226 43.08 6.42 -14.89
C ALA A 226 42.42 5.63 -13.73
N LEU A 227 42.98 5.69 -12.52
CA LEU A 227 42.43 5.07 -11.32
C LEU A 227 41.52 6.01 -10.51
N ALA A 228 41.46 7.31 -10.82
CA ALA A 228 40.71 8.30 -10.03
C ALA A 228 39.19 8.05 -9.96
N LYS A 229 38.63 7.32 -10.92
CA LYS A 229 37.22 6.90 -10.96
C LYS A 229 37.04 5.40 -10.74
N VAL A 230 38.08 4.72 -10.29
CA VAL A 230 38.07 3.31 -9.89
C VAL A 230 37.91 3.24 -8.38
N ASN A 231 36.87 2.56 -7.94
CA ASN A 231 36.61 2.30 -6.54
C ASN A 231 36.95 0.84 -6.23
N LEU A 232 37.91 0.64 -5.33
CA LEU A 232 38.32 -0.66 -4.82
C LEU A 232 37.82 -0.80 -3.39
N THR A 233 36.95 -1.78 -3.17
CA THR A 233 36.40 -2.08 -1.84
C THR A 233 36.76 -3.48 -1.42
N THR A 234 37.07 -3.66 -0.14
CA THR A 234 37.40 -4.95 0.44
C THR A 234 36.34 -5.43 1.42
N LYS A 235 36.14 -6.76 1.42
CA LYS A 235 35.37 -7.49 2.43
C LYS A 235 36.27 -8.57 3.03
N PRO A 236 36.24 -8.79 4.35
CA PRO A 236 37.01 -9.86 4.96
C PRO A 236 36.48 -11.21 4.47
N ASP A 237 37.39 -12.14 4.20
CA ASP A 237 37.04 -13.53 3.87
C ASP A 237 36.96 -14.36 5.15
N THR A 238 35.76 -14.45 5.73
CA THR A 238 35.51 -15.10 7.01
C THR A 238 35.81 -16.60 7.03
N GLU A 239 35.93 -17.26 5.86
CA GLU A 239 36.26 -18.70 5.78
C GLU A 239 37.78 -18.95 5.96
N ASN A 240 38.62 -18.01 5.51
CA ASN A 240 40.07 -18.18 5.45
C ASN A 240 40.85 -17.44 6.56
N ASN A 241 40.19 -16.58 7.34
CA ASN A 241 40.82 -15.74 8.38
C ASN A 241 41.01 -16.42 9.75
N GLN A 242 41.41 -17.70 9.75
CA GLN A 242 41.62 -18.45 11.01
C GLN A 242 42.95 -18.11 11.72
N ASN A 243 43.91 -17.49 11.03
CA ASN A 243 45.24 -17.14 11.57
C ASN A 243 45.43 -15.63 11.70
N GLN A 244 45.88 -15.16 12.86
CA GLN A 244 46.00 -13.72 13.20
C GLN A 244 47.08 -12.94 12.42
N GLU A 245 47.94 -13.60 11.65
CA GLU A 245 49.07 -12.94 10.96
C GLU A 245 48.73 -12.44 9.54
N ASN A 246 47.76 -13.07 8.88
CA ASN A 246 47.36 -12.76 7.51
C ASN A 246 45.86 -12.50 7.43
N GLU A 247 45.47 -11.38 6.84
CA GLU A 247 44.08 -11.04 6.58
C GLU A 247 43.76 -11.29 5.09
N SER A 248 42.97 -12.32 4.85
CA SER A 248 42.42 -12.65 3.55
C SER A 248 41.22 -11.75 3.26
N VAL A 249 41.26 -11.08 2.11
CA VAL A 249 40.22 -10.15 1.67
C VAL A 249 39.70 -10.51 0.27
N ILE A 250 38.40 -10.26 0.10
CA ILE A 250 37.71 -10.26 -1.18
C ILE A 250 37.75 -8.83 -1.72
N VAL A 251 38.33 -8.65 -2.91
CA VAL A 251 38.47 -7.35 -3.57
C VAL A 251 37.35 -7.19 -4.61
N GLU A 252 36.51 -6.17 -4.44
CA GLU A 252 35.50 -5.75 -5.41
C GLU A 252 35.92 -4.43 -6.03
N VAL A 253 36.08 -4.41 -7.36
CA VAL A 253 36.47 -3.25 -8.14
C VAL A 253 35.31 -2.79 -9.02
N SER A 254 34.99 -1.51 -8.94
CA SER A 254 33.90 -0.89 -9.69
C SER A 254 34.28 0.51 -10.17
N GLY A 255 33.57 1.01 -11.18
CA GLY A 255 33.75 2.37 -11.67
C GLY A 255 34.23 2.41 -13.11
N ILE A 256 34.97 3.47 -13.44
CA ILE A 256 35.31 3.81 -14.83
C ILE A 256 36.81 4.02 -14.93
N THR A 257 37.40 3.48 -15.99
CA THR A 257 38.81 3.69 -16.35
C THR A 257 38.96 3.79 -17.86
N SER A 258 40.15 4.07 -18.37
CA SER A 258 40.40 4.07 -19.82
C SER A 258 40.45 2.64 -20.37
N VAL A 259 39.97 2.42 -21.60
CA VAL A 259 40.08 1.12 -22.30
C VAL A 259 41.50 0.55 -22.28
N THR A 260 42.53 1.40 -22.28
CA THR A 260 43.93 0.99 -22.23
C THR A 260 44.31 0.31 -20.91
N TYR A 261 43.79 0.80 -19.78
CA TYR A 261 44.15 0.32 -18.45
C TYR A 261 43.21 -0.77 -17.92
N LEU A 262 42.01 -0.91 -18.49
CA LEU A 262 41.05 -1.95 -18.13
C LEU A 262 41.64 -3.37 -18.11
N PRO A 263 42.29 -3.87 -19.20
CA PRO A 263 42.87 -5.22 -19.18
C PRO A 263 44.01 -5.33 -18.16
N GLN A 264 44.86 -4.30 -18.05
CA GLN A 264 46.00 -4.30 -17.14
C GLN A 264 45.57 -4.37 -15.66
N ILE A 265 44.50 -3.67 -15.29
CA ILE A 265 43.90 -3.74 -13.95
C ILE A 265 43.37 -5.15 -13.69
N LYS A 266 42.63 -5.75 -14.64
CA LYS A 266 42.08 -7.10 -14.47
C LYS A 266 43.18 -8.15 -14.31
N ASP A 267 44.21 -8.10 -15.16
CA ASP A 267 45.34 -9.02 -15.11
C ASP A 267 46.10 -8.91 -13.78
N THR A 268 46.25 -7.70 -13.25
CA THR A 268 46.91 -7.44 -11.97
C THR A 268 46.12 -8.03 -10.80
N LEU A 269 44.79 -7.86 -10.79
CA LEU A 269 43.92 -8.44 -9.77
C LEU A 269 43.91 -9.98 -9.83
N THR A 270 43.88 -10.56 -11.03
CA THR A 270 43.97 -12.02 -11.21
C THR A 270 45.33 -12.55 -10.74
N LYS A 271 46.41 -11.80 -10.95
CA LYS A 271 47.73 -12.14 -10.42
C LYS A 271 47.75 -12.11 -8.88
N TRP A 272 47.17 -11.09 -8.25
CA TRP A 272 47.08 -10.99 -6.79
C TRP A 272 46.31 -12.16 -6.17
N LYS A 273 45.22 -12.57 -6.82
CA LYS A 273 44.45 -13.75 -6.38
C LYS A 273 45.22 -15.06 -6.60
N SER A 274 45.97 -15.18 -7.69
CA SER A 274 46.69 -16.41 -8.03
C SER A 274 47.98 -16.61 -7.23
N SER A 275 48.62 -15.53 -6.77
CA SER A 275 49.85 -15.65 -5.98
C SER A 275 49.61 -16.18 -4.58
N GLN A 276 48.43 -15.90 -3.99
CA GLN A 276 48.14 -16.17 -2.57
C GLN A 276 49.21 -15.63 -1.60
N GLU A 277 49.98 -14.65 -2.06
CA GLU A 277 51.05 -14.00 -1.30
C GLU A 277 50.54 -12.68 -0.69
N ALA A 278 51.28 -12.17 0.30
CA ALA A 278 51.02 -10.87 0.90
C ALA A 278 51.24 -9.76 -0.14
N ILE A 279 50.14 -9.10 -0.54
CA ILE A 279 50.17 -8.01 -1.53
C ILE A 279 50.66 -6.71 -0.89
N VAL A 280 50.18 -6.43 0.33
CA VAL A 280 50.59 -5.28 1.14
C VAL A 280 50.65 -5.70 2.60
N LYS A 281 51.55 -5.07 3.38
CA LYS A 281 51.63 -5.23 4.83
C LYS A 281 51.24 -3.93 5.52
N ILE A 282 50.23 -3.97 6.39
CA ILE A 282 49.71 -2.80 7.10
C ILE A 282 49.74 -3.10 8.60
N ASN A 283 50.43 -2.27 9.38
CA ASN A 283 50.55 -2.43 10.85
C ASN A 283 50.97 -3.83 11.31
N GLY A 284 51.80 -4.53 10.52
CA GLY A 284 52.26 -5.88 10.84
C GLY A 284 51.41 -7.01 10.26
N VAL A 285 50.18 -6.72 9.79
CA VAL A 285 49.26 -7.67 9.19
C VAL A 285 49.48 -7.75 7.68
N SER A 286 49.61 -8.96 7.14
CA SER A 286 49.77 -9.18 5.71
C SER A 286 48.40 -9.32 5.04
N ILE A 287 48.13 -8.53 4.02
CA ILE A 287 46.87 -8.59 3.25
C ILE A 287 47.05 -9.53 2.07
N VAL A 288 46.21 -10.57 2.01
CA VAL A 288 46.18 -11.56 0.94
C VAL A 288 44.85 -11.45 0.19
N VAL A 289 44.87 -11.43 -1.14
CA VAL A 289 43.66 -11.39 -1.94
C VAL A 289 43.19 -12.82 -2.20
N SER A 290 42.05 -13.21 -1.65
CA SER A 290 41.50 -14.57 -1.83
C SER A 290 40.55 -14.66 -3.03
N LYS A 291 39.81 -13.59 -3.29
CA LYS A 291 38.85 -13.45 -4.41
C LYS A 291 38.85 -12.03 -4.95
N GLU A 292 38.61 -11.91 -6.23
CA GLU A 292 38.55 -10.66 -6.99
C GLU A 292 37.28 -10.63 -7.85
N ASN A 293 36.60 -9.48 -7.89
CA ASN A 293 35.49 -9.21 -8.81
C ASN A 293 35.66 -7.83 -9.41
N ALA A 294 35.83 -7.76 -10.73
CA ALA A 294 35.98 -6.52 -11.49
C ALA A 294 34.91 -6.38 -12.60
N ASP A 295 33.77 -7.07 -12.48
CA ASP A 295 32.72 -7.07 -13.50
C ASP A 295 32.04 -5.70 -13.63
N LYS A 296 32.06 -4.91 -12.55
CA LYS A 296 31.50 -3.55 -12.51
C LYS A 296 32.52 -2.47 -12.88
N LEU A 297 33.71 -2.84 -13.35
CA LEU A 297 34.71 -1.91 -13.88
C LEU A 297 34.54 -1.79 -15.40
N ILE A 298 34.32 -0.57 -15.88
CA ILE A 298 34.03 -0.27 -17.29
C ILE A 298 35.17 0.55 -17.88
N GLY A 299 35.65 0.14 -19.06
CA GLY A 299 36.60 0.91 -19.87
C GLY A 299 35.86 1.85 -20.82
N ILE A 300 36.23 3.13 -20.81
CA ILE A 300 35.74 4.16 -21.75
C ILE A 300 36.87 4.75 -22.60
#